data_AF-A0A3P6SSS7-F1
#
_entry.id   AF-A0A3P6SSS7-F1
#
_cell.length_a   1.000
_cell.length_b   1.000
_cell.length_c   1.000
_cell.angle_alpha   90.00
_cell.angle_beta   90.00
_cell.angle_gamma   90.00
#
_symmetry.space_group_name_H-M   'P 1'
#
loop_
_entity.id
_entity.type
_entity.pdbx_description
1 polymer ?
#
loop_
_entity_poly.entity_id
_entity_poly.type
_entity_poly.pdbx_seq_one_letter_code
_entity_poly.pdbx_strand_id
1 'polypeptide(L)'
;LTQGLLRFQKKKFFSGFKLGGHRGSPLEAPENSVESFKKAKEAGCEVVEFDIHLSADGVPVLIHDDTTKRTSKENVTIAEATFDEIKHISLNEVKLVDFSYTV
;
A
#
# COMPACT_ATOMS: atom_id res chain seq x y z
N LEU A 1 -43.55 -3.40 22.98
CA LEU A 1 -43.33 -3.83 21.57
C LEU A 1 -42.52 -2.74 20.87
N THR A 2 -41.20 -2.72 21.02
CA THR A 2 -40.31 -1.69 20.44
C THR A 2 -39.24 -2.37 19.60
N GLN A 3 -39.62 -2.82 18.40
CA GLN A 3 -38.65 -3.12 17.35
C GLN A 3 -38.50 -1.88 16.49
N GLY A 4 -37.36 -1.20 16.66
CA GLY A 4 -36.98 -0.05 15.85
C GLY A 4 -35.46 0.03 15.72
N LEU A 5 -34.82 -1.10 15.43
CA LEU A 5 -33.37 -1.13 15.19
C LEU A 5 -33.12 -0.44 13.83
N LEU A 6 -32.60 0.79 13.84
CA LEU A 6 -32.19 1.49 12.62
C LEU A 6 -31.16 0.63 11.88
N ARG A 7 -31.54 0.10 10.73
CA ARG A 7 -30.65 -0.72 9.89
C ARG A 7 -29.70 0.22 9.15
N PHE A 8 -28.40 0.15 9.47
CA PHE A 8 -27.36 0.92 8.78
C PHE A 8 -27.39 0.65 7.27
N GLN A 9 -27.64 1.68 6.46
CA GLN A 9 -27.64 1.58 5.01
C GLN A 9 -26.24 1.83 4.46
N LYS A 10 -25.39 0.79 4.46
CA LYS A 10 -23.99 0.83 4.00
C LYS A 10 -23.80 1.57 2.68
N LYS A 11 -24.60 1.26 1.65
CA LYS A 11 -24.49 1.89 0.32
C LYS A 11 -24.78 3.39 0.34
N LYS A 12 -25.74 3.82 1.17
CA LYS A 12 -26.09 5.24 1.31
C LYS A 12 -25.02 5.99 2.10
N PHE A 13 -24.49 5.37 3.15
CA PHE A 13 -23.45 5.96 3.99
C PHE A 13 -22.17 6.25 3.20
N PHE A 14 -21.70 5.30 2.38
CA PHE A 14 -20.49 5.47 1.56
C PHE A 14 -20.74 6.17 0.22
N SER A 15 -21.94 6.69 -0.03
CA SER A 15 -22.22 7.41 -1.27
C SER A 15 -21.36 8.67 -1.35
N GLY A 16 -20.62 8.83 -2.45
CA GLY A 16 -19.71 9.95 -2.67
C GLY A 16 -18.33 9.83 -2.00
N PHE A 17 -18.08 8.76 -1.24
CA PHE A 17 -16.75 8.48 -0.71
C PHE A 17 -15.88 7.88 -1.83
N LYS A 18 -14.63 8.33 -1.90
CA LYS A 18 -13.64 7.76 -2.82
C LYS A 18 -13.04 6.49 -2.23
N LEU A 19 -12.88 5.46 -3.07
CA LEU A 19 -12.10 4.29 -2.70
C LEU A 19 -10.61 4.56 -2.92
N GLY A 20 -9.80 4.35 -1.87
CA GLY A 20 -8.36 4.56 -1.91
C GLY A 20 -7.57 3.28 -1.73
N GLY A 21 -6.58 3.08 -2.60
CA GLY A 21 -5.56 2.03 -2.41
C GLY A 21 -4.48 2.51 -1.45
N HIS A 22 -4.52 2.05 -0.20
CA HIS A 22 -3.47 2.32 0.80
C HIS A 22 -2.17 1.66 0.35
N ARG A 23 -1.15 2.48 0.07
CA ARG A 23 0.12 2.09 -0.56
C ARG A 23 -0.02 1.36 -1.89
N GLY A 24 -1.12 1.62 -2.61
CA GLY A 24 -1.51 0.87 -3.80
C GLY A 24 -2.42 -0.32 -3.50
N SER A 25 -2.07 -1.49 -4.01
CA SER A 25 -2.74 -2.78 -3.81
C SER A 25 -1.74 -3.82 -3.28
N PRO A 26 -1.33 -3.72 -2.00
CA PRO A 26 -0.22 -4.49 -1.42
C PRO A 26 -0.44 -6.00 -1.38
N LEU A 27 -1.67 -6.47 -1.60
CA LEU A 27 -2.00 -7.90 -1.71
C LEU A 27 -1.76 -8.46 -3.12
N GLU A 28 -1.65 -7.60 -4.13
CA GLU A 28 -1.51 -7.96 -5.54
C GLU A 28 -0.10 -7.65 -6.08
N ALA A 29 0.54 -6.60 -5.56
CA ALA A 29 1.89 -6.19 -5.96
C ALA A 29 2.57 -5.40 -4.82
N PRO A 30 3.91 -5.34 -4.78
CA PRO A 30 4.65 -4.76 -3.65
C PRO A 30 4.18 -3.35 -3.32
N GLU A 31 3.93 -3.06 -2.04
CA GLU A 31 3.44 -1.74 -1.62
C GLU A 31 4.36 -0.60 -2.12
N ASN A 32 3.79 0.60 -2.30
CA ASN A 32 4.55 1.78 -2.70
C ASN A 32 5.31 1.63 -4.05
N SER A 33 4.82 0.74 -4.94
CA SER A 33 5.35 0.54 -6.29
C SER A 33 4.37 0.98 -7.37
N VAL A 34 4.91 1.28 -8.57
CA VAL A 34 4.11 1.60 -9.75
C VAL A 34 3.15 0.46 -10.11
N GLU A 35 3.61 -0.78 -9.99
CA GLU A 35 2.82 -2.00 -10.21
C GLU A 35 1.63 -2.05 -9.25
N SER A 36 1.84 -1.74 -7.97
CA SER A 36 0.78 -1.72 -6.96
C SER A 36 -0.24 -0.61 -7.20
N PHE A 37 0.19 0.55 -7.70
CA PHE A 37 -0.71 1.62 -8.11
C PHE A 37 -1.56 1.24 -9.32
N LYS A 38 -0.97 0.56 -10.31
CA LYS A 38 -1.72 0.00 -11.46
C LYS A 38 -2.76 -1.00 -11.00
N LYS A 39 -2.40 -1.91 -10.08
CA LYS A 39 -3.33 -2.90 -9.50
C LYS A 39 -4.47 -2.24 -8.71
N ALA A 40 -4.19 -1.19 -7.94
CA ALA A 40 -5.24 -0.43 -7.25
C ALA A 40 -6.22 0.21 -8.25
N LYS A 41 -5.71 0.75 -9.36
CA LYS A 41 -6.53 1.32 -10.44
C LYS A 41 -7.41 0.25 -11.11
N GLU A 42 -6.84 -0.92 -11.41
CA GLU A 42 -7.58 -2.07 -11.97
C GLU A 42 -8.71 -2.54 -11.03
N ALA A 43 -8.47 -2.49 -9.71
CA ALA A 43 -9.47 -2.82 -8.69
C ALA A 43 -10.55 -1.75 -8.48
N GLY A 44 -10.52 -0.64 -9.23
CA GLY A 44 -11.52 0.42 -9.17
C GLY A 44 -11.27 1.50 -8.09
N CYS A 45 -10.07 1.56 -7.52
CA CYS A 45 -9.70 2.68 -6.65
C CYS A 45 -9.66 3.98 -7.46
N GLU A 46 -10.14 5.06 -6.85
CA GLU A 46 -10.14 6.41 -7.42
C GLU A 46 -8.91 7.20 -7.02
N VAL A 47 -8.32 6.85 -5.87
CA VAL A 47 -7.09 7.44 -5.35
C VAL A 47 -6.12 6.34 -4.91
N VAL A 48 -4.83 6.69 -4.88
CA VAL A 48 -3.79 5.89 -4.24
C VAL A 48 -3.14 6.75 -3.19
N GLU A 49 -2.90 6.15 -2.03
CA GLU A 49 -2.07 6.72 -0.98
C GLU A 49 -0.70 6.06 -1.07
N PHE A 50 0.34 6.79 -0.65
CA PHE A 50 1.72 6.33 -0.66
C PHE A 50 2.53 7.08 0.39
N ASP A 51 3.61 6.44 0.84
CA ASP A 51 4.52 6.96 1.85
C ASP A 51 5.82 7.46 1.23
N ILE A 52 6.42 8.51 1.80
CA ILE A 52 7.70 9.06 1.33
C ILE A 52 8.66 9.22 2.50
N HIS A 53 9.89 8.75 2.30
CA HIS A 53 11.07 9.09 3.11
C HIS A 53 12.11 9.79 2.24
N LEU A 54 13.08 10.47 2.86
CA LEU A 54 14.22 11.08 2.15
C LEU A 54 15.47 10.22 2.35
N SER A 55 16.24 10.02 1.28
CA SER A 55 17.59 9.46 1.33
C SER A 55 18.56 10.43 2.02
N ALA A 56 19.77 9.96 2.33
CA ALA A 56 20.84 10.77 2.94
C ALA A 56 21.23 11.99 2.09
N ASP A 57 21.09 11.88 0.76
CA ASP A 57 21.31 12.95 -0.23
C ASP A 57 20.03 13.72 -0.60
N GLY A 58 18.94 13.52 0.14
CA GLY A 58 17.71 14.33 0.05
C GLY A 58 16.76 13.95 -1.08
N VAL A 59 16.94 12.80 -1.71
CA VAL A 59 16.07 12.30 -2.79
C VAL A 59 14.84 11.58 -2.17
N PRO A 60 13.60 11.92 -2.59
CA PRO A 60 12.41 11.21 -2.15
C PRO A 60 12.38 9.74 -2.61
N VAL A 61 12.08 8.84 -1.69
CA VAL A 61 11.93 7.40 -1.92
C VAL A 61 10.57 6.95 -1.39
N LEU A 62 9.83 6.16 -2.18
CA LEU A 62 8.55 5.62 -1.75
C LEU A 62 8.75 4.39 -0.86
N ILE A 63 8.53 4.55 0.44
CA ILE A 63 8.64 3.51 1.46
C ILE A 63 7.99 3.99 2.76
N HIS A 64 7.35 3.09 3.49
CA HIS A 64 6.69 3.40 4.75
C HIS A 64 7.62 3.29 5.98
N ASP A 65 8.48 2.29 6.00
CA ASP A 65 9.33 2.01 7.15
C ASP A 65 10.65 2.79 7.02
N ASP A 66 11.32 3.05 8.14
CA ASP A 66 12.66 3.66 8.14
C ASP A 66 13.73 2.80 7.43
N THR A 67 13.46 1.50 7.27
CA THR A 67 14.38 0.52 6.68
C THR A 67 13.70 -0.35 5.63
N THR A 68 14.49 -0.88 4.68
CA THR A 68 14.00 -1.81 3.64
C THR A 68 13.70 -3.23 4.14
N LYS A 69 13.99 -3.55 5.41
CA LYS A 69 14.00 -4.92 5.94
C LYS A 69 12.71 -5.71 5.73
N ARG A 70 11.55 -5.04 5.81
CA ARG A 70 10.24 -5.70 5.67
C ARG A 70 9.89 -5.93 4.19
N THR A 71 10.26 -4.99 3.33
CA THR A 71 9.81 -4.93 1.94
C THR A 71 10.85 -5.42 0.95
N SER A 72 12.06 -5.76 1.40
CA SER A 72 13.17 -6.24 0.59
C SER A 72 13.98 -7.34 1.31
N LYS A 73 14.98 -7.91 0.63
CA LYS A 73 15.95 -8.85 1.21
C LYS A 73 17.08 -8.11 1.93
N GLU A 74 17.44 -6.95 1.41
CA GLU A 74 18.42 -6.04 1.99
C GLU A 74 17.80 -5.27 3.17
N ASN A 75 18.62 -4.94 4.17
CA ASN A 75 18.24 -4.10 5.31
C ASN A 75 19.07 -2.82 5.30
N VAL A 76 18.53 -1.79 4.65
CA VAL A 76 19.15 -0.46 4.51
C VAL A 76 18.28 0.56 5.23
N THR A 77 18.89 1.41 6.06
CA THR A 77 18.23 2.59 6.65
C THR A 77 18.16 3.70 5.61
N ILE A 78 16.96 4.15 5.28
CA ILE A 78 16.75 5.08 4.14
C ILE A 78 17.47 6.42 4.37
N ALA A 79 17.35 6.98 5.58
CA ALA A 79 17.96 8.27 5.92
C ALA A 79 19.51 8.24 5.99
N GLU A 80 20.13 7.06 5.93
CA GLU A 80 21.59 6.88 6.06
C GLU A 80 22.25 6.47 4.73
N ALA A 81 21.46 6.16 3.68
CA ALA A 81 21.94 5.74 2.37
C ALA A 81 21.61 6.77 1.29
N THR A 82 22.48 6.90 0.30
CA THR A 82 22.24 7.73 -0.90
C THR A 82 21.23 7.06 -1.83
N PHE A 83 20.59 7.84 -2.71
CA PHE A 83 19.67 7.28 -3.70
C PHE A 83 20.35 6.24 -4.60
N ASP A 84 21.62 6.44 -4.96
CA ASP A 84 22.37 5.51 -5.80
C ASP A 84 22.59 4.15 -5.14
N GLU A 85 22.69 4.10 -3.81
CA GLU A 85 22.75 2.85 -3.04
C GLU A 85 21.37 2.19 -2.92
N ILE A 86 20.30 3.00 -2.82
CA ILE A 86 18.92 2.51 -2.63
C ILE A 86 18.30 1.99 -3.94
N LYS A 87 18.53 2.64 -5.08
CA LYS A 87 17.78 2.41 -6.34
C LYS A 87 17.91 1.01 -6.93
N HIS A 88 18.88 0.22 -6.46
CA HIS A 88 19.15 -1.15 -6.91
C HIS A 88 18.50 -2.22 -6.00
N ILE A 89 17.89 -1.81 -4.89
CA ILE A 89 17.22 -2.71 -3.95
C ILE A 89 15.89 -3.18 -4.55
N SER A 90 15.70 -4.49 -4.61
CA SER A 90 14.48 -5.09 -5.16
C SER A 90 13.43 -5.29 -4.06
N LEU A 91 12.18 -4.99 -4.38
CA LEU A 91 11.06 -5.29 -3.48
C LEU A 91 10.76 -6.79 -3.48
N ASN A 92 10.29 -7.30 -2.34
CA ASN A 92 9.86 -8.69 -2.18
C ASN A 92 8.61 -8.95 -3.03
N GLU A 93 8.56 -10.12 -3.68
CA GLU A 93 7.36 -10.57 -4.36
C GLU A 93 6.21 -10.77 -3.38
N VAL A 94 5.01 -10.37 -3.79
CA VAL A 94 3.79 -10.63 -3.01
C VAL A 94 3.35 -12.06 -3.27
N LYS A 95 3.34 -12.88 -2.23
CA LYS A 95 2.72 -14.21 -2.29
C LYS A 95 1.22 -14.02 -2.23
N LEU A 96 0.54 -14.33 -3.33
CA LEU A 96 -0.92 -14.37 -3.35
C LEU A 96 -1.40 -15.32 -2.25
N VAL A 97 -2.13 -14.76 -1.29
CA VAL A 97 -2.81 -15.56 -0.28
C VAL A 97 -4.04 -16.12 -0.96
N ASP A 98 -4.09 -17.44 -1.15
CA ASP A 98 -5.31 -18.09 -1.60
C ASP A 98 -6.36 -17.99 -0.49
N PHE A 99 -7.41 -17.20 -0.73
CA PHE A 99 -8.54 -17.04 0.18
C PHE A 99 -9.56 -18.19 0.06
N SER A 100 -9.24 -19.29 -0.64
CA SER A 100 -10.10 -20.49 -0.74
C SER A 100 -10.40 -21.17 0.60
N TYR A 101 -9.78 -20.75 1.70
CA TYR A 101 -9.98 -21.30 3.05
C TYR A 101 -10.64 -20.32 4.04
N THR A 102 -11.70 -19.62 3.64
CA THR A 102 -12.58 -18.93 4.62
C THR A 102 -14.04 -19.35 4.39
N VAL A 103 -14.50 -20.30 5.22
CA VAL A 103 -15.92 -20.60 5.46
C VAL A 103 -16.38 -19.93 6.75
#